data_AF-A0A4U2ZLC1-F1
#
_entry.id   AF-A0A4U2ZLC1-F1
#
_cell.length_a   1.000
_cell.length_b   1.000
_cell.length_c   1.000
_cell.angle_alpha   90.00
_cell.angle_beta   90.00
_cell.angle_gamma   90.00
#
_symmetry.space_group_name_H-M   'P 1'
#
loop_
_entity.id
_entity.type
_entity.pdbx_description
1 polymer ?
#
loop_
_entity_poly.entity_id
_entity_poly.type
_entity_poly.pdbx_seq_one_letter_code
_entity_poly.pdbx_strand_id
1 'polypeptide(L)' 'PKEACEIIKGTEGTSLQKWSEQSIQVTVAALDIGLKQLPNPLHHFALGLDQPIFFTNQSRAAKLSEDGSIVVSLI' A
#
# COMPACT_ATOMS: atom_id res chain seq x y z
N PRO A 1 11.59 1.62 -5.92
CA PRO A 1 12.42 2.86 -6.04
C PRO A 1 13.43 2.79 -7.18
N LYS A 2 13.95 1.59 -7.49
CA LYS A 2 14.87 1.35 -8.60
C LYS A 2 14.29 1.76 -9.96
N GLU A 3 13.05 1.39 -10.23
CA GLU A 3 12.32 1.71 -11.46
C GLU A 3 12.14 3.23 -11.62
N ALA A 4 11.94 3.95 -10.51
CA ALA A 4 11.84 5.41 -10.52
C ALA A 4 13.19 6.09 -10.83
N CYS A 5 14.32 5.51 -10.40
CA CYS A 5 15.66 6.00 -10.74
C CYS A 5 15.96 5.88 -12.25
N GLU A 6 15.39 4.88 -12.93
CA GLU A 6 15.57 4.65 -14.37
C GLU A 6 14.78 5.63 -15.23
N ILE A 7 13.66 6.12 -14.71
CA ILE A 7 12.76 7.05 -15.41
C ILE A 7 13.23 8.51 -15.26
N ILE A 8 13.77 8.87 -14.10
CA ILE A 8 14.16 10.25 -13.78
C ILE A 8 15.62 10.50 -14.19
N LYS A 9 15.86 11.56 -14.97
CA LYS A 9 17.22 11.99 -15.35
C LYS A 9 17.91 12.74 -14.21
N GLY A 10 19.22 12.55 -14.05
CA GLY A 10 20.02 13.29 -13.07
C GLY A 10 19.77 12.88 -11.63
N THR A 11 19.55 11.57 -11.39
CA THR A 11 19.28 11.02 -10.06
C THR A 11 20.53 10.92 -9.18
N GLU A 12 21.72 11.13 -9.73
CA GLU A 12 22.99 11.14 -9.00
C GLU A 12 23.00 12.18 -7.87
N GLY A 13 23.38 11.75 -6.67
CA GLY A 13 23.44 12.56 -5.45
C GLY A 13 22.08 12.87 -4.81
N THR A 14 20.97 12.45 -5.40
CA THR A 14 19.62 12.75 -4.89
C THR A 14 19.19 11.82 -3.76
N SER A 15 18.14 12.21 -3.04
CA SER A 15 17.47 11.35 -2.06
C SER A 15 16.86 10.10 -2.69
N LEU A 16 16.48 10.16 -3.97
CA LEU A 16 15.94 9.02 -4.71
C LEU A 16 17.00 7.93 -4.96
N GLN A 17 18.22 8.33 -5.33
CA GLN A 17 19.34 7.40 -5.44
C GLN A 17 19.64 6.74 -4.09
N LYS A 18 19.77 7.53 -3.02
CA LYS A 18 20.04 7.00 -1.67
C LYS A 18 18.95 6.02 -1.21
N TRP A 19 17.69 6.34 -1.48
CA TRP A 19 16.57 5.45 -1.14
C TRP A 19 16.63 4.15 -1.95
N SER A 20 16.95 4.21 -3.24
CA SER A 20 17.13 3.02 -4.07
C SER A 20 18.28 2.13 -3.58
N GLU A 21 19.39 2.72 -3.14
CA GLU A 21 20.57 1.99 -2.64
C GLU A 21 20.34 1.35 -1.26
N GLN A 22 19.53 1.99 -0.41
CA GLN A 22 19.29 1.57 0.97
C GLN A 22 18.02 0.74 1.17
N SER A 23 17.13 0.69 0.17
CA SER A 23 15.88 -0.07 0.27
C SER A 23 16.12 -1.58 0.19
N ILE A 24 15.41 -2.33 1.03
CA ILE A 24 15.35 -3.80 0.97
C ILE A 24 14.11 -4.18 0.17
N GLN A 25 14.28 -5.00 -0.86
CA GLN A 25 13.15 -5.52 -1.63
C GLN A 25 12.37 -6.53 -0.77
N VAL A 26 11.06 -6.32 -0.68
CA VAL A 26 10.15 -7.25 -0.01
C VAL A 26 9.14 -7.74 -1.03
N THR A 27 8.95 -9.06 -1.10
CA THR A 27 7.90 -9.68 -1.90
C THR A 27 6.74 -10.01 -0.99
N VAL A 28 5.57 -9.46 -1.31
CA VAL A 28 4.33 -9.70 -0.57
C VAL A 28 3.28 -10.31 -1.50
N ALA A 29 2.42 -11.15 -0.93
CA ALA A 29 1.26 -11.70 -1.63
C ALA A 29 0.02 -10.99 -1.12
N ALA A 30 -0.66 -10.26 -2.00
CA ALA A 30 -1.89 -9.58 -1.70
C ALA A 30 -3.10 -10.37 -2.25
N LEU A 31 -4.02 -10.75 -1.37
CA LEU A 31 -5.40 -11.17 -1.67
C LEU A 31 -6.42 -10.04 -1.39
N ASP A 32 -6.89 -9.36 -2.43
CA ASP A 32 -7.98 -8.41 -2.35
C ASP A 32 -9.35 -9.12 -2.40
N ILE A 33 -10.23 -8.86 -1.42
CA ILE A 33 -11.57 -9.47 -1.36
C ILE A 33 -12.64 -8.37 -1.42
N GLY A 34 -13.49 -8.42 -2.45
CA GLY A 34 -14.67 -7.57 -2.57
C GLY A 34 -15.86 -8.17 -1.82
N LEU A 35 -16.37 -7.48 -0.79
CA LEU A 35 -17.55 -7.89 -0.03
C LEU A 35 -18.74 -6.95 -0.30
N LYS A 36 -19.94 -7.50 -0.49
CA LYS A 36 -21.18 -6.71 -0.60
C LYS A 36 -21.59 -6.06 0.74
N GLN A 37 -21.25 -6.70 1.86
CA GLN A 37 -21.48 -6.21 3.22
C GLN A 37 -20.47 -6.86 4.19
N LEU A 38 -20.07 -6.13 5.23
CA LEU A 38 -19.21 -6.69 6.29
C LEU A 38 -20.03 -7.57 7.25
N PRO A 39 -19.45 -8.67 7.78
CA PRO A 39 -20.11 -9.49 8.81
C PRO A 39 -20.47 -8.69 10.07
N ASN A 40 -19.62 -7.72 10.44
CA ASN A 40 -19.92 -6.71 11.45
C ASN A 40 -19.59 -5.31 10.92
N PRO A 41 -20.59 -4.45 10.72
CA PRO A 41 -20.39 -3.12 10.12
C PRO A 41 -19.61 -2.13 11.01
N LEU A 42 -19.47 -2.42 12.31
CA LEU A 42 -18.68 -1.58 13.24
C LEU A 42 -17.20 -1.99 13.31
N HIS A 43 -16.86 -3.17 12.79
CA HIS A 43 -15.46 -3.62 12.71
C HIS A 43 -14.82 -3.06 11.44
N HIS A 44 -14.36 -1.82 11.52
CA HIS A 44 -13.74 -1.10 10.41
C HIS A 44 -12.29 -1.53 10.12
N PHE A 45 -11.71 -2.31 11.03
CA PHE A 45 -10.35 -2.80 10.96
C PHE A 45 -10.29 -4.14 11.68
N ALA A 46 -9.68 -5.12 11.04
CA ALA A 46 -9.38 -6.41 11.63
C ALA A 46 -7.92 -6.73 11.35
N LEU A 47 -7.18 -7.07 12.40
CA LEU A 47 -5.80 -7.51 12.32
C LEU A 47 -5.73 -8.94 12.87
N GLY A 48 -5.58 -9.90 11.97
CA GLY A 48 -5.30 -11.28 12.36
C GLY A 48 -3.79 -11.48 12.48
N LEU A 49 -3.26 -11.45 13.70
CA LEU A 49 -1.84 -11.74 13.96
C LEU A 49 -1.63 -13.22 14.24
N ASP A 50 -1.91 -14.06 13.25
CA ASP A 50 -1.47 -15.46 13.27
C ASP A 50 -0.30 -15.69 12.27
N GLN A 51 -0.18 -14.83 11.25
CA GLN A 51 0.88 -14.71 10.22
C GLN A 51 0.91 -13.25 9.68
N PRO A 52 1.98 -12.78 8.98
CA PRO A 52 2.26 -11.35 8.84
C PRO A 52 1.52 -10.70 7.64
N ILE A 53 0.22 -10.51 7.74
CA ILE A 53 -0.57 -9.80 6.72
C ILE A 53 -1.23 -8.56 7.32
N PHE A 54 -1.07 -7.41 6.67
CA PHE A 54 -1.53 -6.10 7.14
C PHE A 54 -2.47 -5.43 6.13
N PHE A 55 -3.71 -5.16 6.55
CA PHE A 55 -4.73 -4.48 5.74
C PHE A 55 -4.99 -3.06 6.23
N THR A 56 -5.07 -2.06 5.33
CA THR A 56 -5.51 -0.71 5.72
C THR A 56 -6.48 -0.08 4.72
N ASN A 57 -7.53 0.55 5.25
CA ASN A 57 -8.48 1.37 4.49
C ASN A 57 -8.22 2.86 4.79
N GLN A 58 -7.26 3.43 4.08
CA GLN A 58 -6.87 4.83 4.19
C GLN A 58 -7.90 5.77 3.54
N SER A 59 -8.75 5.25 2.64
CA SER A 59 -9.79 6.03 1.95
C SER A 59 -10.87 6.61 2.84
N ARG A 60 -10.98 6.12 4.09
CA ARG A 60 -11.90 6.70 5.08
C ARG A 60 -11.41 8.06 5.62
N ALA A 61 -10.11 8.29 5.69
CA ALA A 61 -9.52 9.53 6.20
C ALA A 61 -8.91 10.42 5.11
N ALA A 62 -8.69 9.87 3.91
CA ALA A 62 -8.12 10.57 2.76
C ALA A 62 -8.87 10.22 1.48
N LYS A 63 -9.02 11.16 0.55
CA LYS A 63 -9.63 10.87 -0.75
C LYS A 63 -8.57 10.23 -1.66
N LEU A 64 -8.71 8.92 -1.93
CA LEU A 64 -7.73 8.15 -2.71
C LEU A 64 -8.23 7.75 -4.10
N SER A 65 -9.47 8.08 -4.46
CA SER A 65 -10.01 7.96 -5.81
C SER A 65 -10.84 9.20 -6.18
N GLU A 66 -10.80 9.58 -7.45
CA GLU A 66 -11.53 10.75 -7.96
C GLU A 66 -13.05 10.51 -8.05
N ASP A 67 -13.45 9.29 -8.41
CA ASP A 67 -14.84 8.86 -8.59
C ASP A 67 -15.56 8.46 -7.29
N GLY A 68 -14.87 8.53 -6.14
CA GLY A 68 -15.41 8.14 -4.84
C GLY A 68 -15.25 6.65 -4.52
N SER A 69 -14.56 5.87 -5.35
CA SER A 69 -14.20 4.49 -5.05
C SER A 69 -13.33 4.39 -3.78
N ILE A 70 -13.60 3.38 -2.96
CA ILE A 70 -12.82 3.09 -1.74
C ILE A 70 -11.58 2.28 -2.14
N VAL A 71 -10.40 2.82 -1.86
CA VAL A 71 -9.12 2.17 -2.11
C VAL A 71 -8.63 1.51 -0.81
N VAL A 72 -8.36 0.21 -0.91
CA VAL A 72 -7.81 -0.60 0.18
C VAL A 72 -6.44 -1.11 -0.25
N SER A 73 -5.46 -1.03 0.65
CA SER A 73 -4.12 -1.57 0.41
C SER A 73 -3.89 -2.83 1.22
N LEU A 74 -3.22 -3.79 0.57
CA LEU A 74 -2.82 -5.05 1.16
C LEU A 74 -1.31 -5.24 1.02
N ILE A 75 -0.66 -5.51 2.17
CA ILE A 75 0.77 -5.77 2.30
C ILE A 75 0.96 -7.07 3.09
#